data_AF-A0A663EGQ0-F1
#
_entry.id   AF-A0A663EGQ0-F1
#
_cell.length_a   1.000
_cell.length_b   1.000
_cell.length_c   1.000
_cell.angle_alpha   90.00
_cell.angle_beta   90.00
_cell.angle_gamma   90.00
#
_symmetry.space_group_name_H-M   'P 1'
#
loop_
_entity.id
_entity.type
_entity.pdbx_description
1 polymer ?
#
loop_
_entity_poly.entity_id
_entity_poly.type
_entity_poly.pdbx_seq_one_letter_code
_entity_poly.pdbx_strand_id
1 'polypeptide(L)'
;LGGQTAMVKNVNMPEEMQQDAVECVMQSLEEHNVKHDIAAHEFDRKYNPTWQCTVGRNFVIQKTSHFILVCLGPVTVLIKGA
;
A
#
# COMPACT_ATOMS: atom_id res chain seq x y z
N LEU A 1 -3.76 -18.33 -0.47
CA LEU A 1 -4.41 -17.31 0.37
C LEU A 1 -5.90 -17.35 0.10
N GLY A 2 -6.67 -18.14 0.85
CA GLY A 2 -8.12 -18.28 0.62
C GLY A 2 -8.89 -17.11 1.23
N GLY A 3 -9.54 -16.29 0.40
CA GLY A 3 -10.63 -15.40 0.82
C GLY A 3 -10.28 -14.16 1.65
N GLN A 4 -9.03 -13.68 1.64
CA GLN A 4 -8.69 -12.43 2.34
C GLN A 4 -9.08 -11.22 1.48
N THR A 5 -10.06 -10.46 1.94
CA THR A 5 -10.47 -9.20 1.32
C THR A 5 -9.60 -8.05 1.84
N ALA A 6 -9.06 -7.24 0.93
CA ALA A 6 -8.38 -6.00 1.29
C ALA A 6 -9.39 -4.96 1.80
N MET A 7 -9.05 -4.28 2.89
CA MET A 7 -9.88 -3.23 3.48
C MET A 7 -9.08 -1.94 3.61
N VAL A 8 -9.54 -0.87 2.96
CA VAL A 8 -8.98 0.46 3.10
C VAL A 8 -9.42 1.06 4.45
N LYS A 9 -8.46 1.46 5.28
CA LYS A 9 -8.70 2.03 6.61
C LYS A 9 -8.66 3.55 6.64
N ASN A 10 -7.72 4.14 5.92
CA ASN A 10 -7.52 5.57 5.85
C ASN A 10 -6.74 5.92 4.58
N VAL A 11 -7.03 7.05 3.97
CA VAL A 11 -6.51 7.39 2.64
C VAL A 11 -6.51 8.89 2.37
N ASN A 12 -5.53 9.34 1.59
CA ASN A 12 -5.42 10.69 1.05
C ASN A 12 -4.91 10.64 -0.40
N MET A 13 -5.70 10.04 -1.29
CA MET A 13 -5.43 9.93 -2.73
C MET A 13 -6.74 9.63 -3.51
N PRO A 14 -6.79 9.89 -4.82
CA PRO A 14 -7.95 9.60 -5.66
C PRO A 14 -8.31 8.12 -5.71
N GLU A 15 -9.58 7.78 -5.93
CA GLU A 15 -10.10 6.40 -5.90
C GLU A 15 -9.37 5.44 -6.86
N GLU A 16 -9.04 5.89 -8.07
CA GLU A 16 -8.24 5.13 -9.05
C GLU A 16 -6.91 4.65 -8.44
N MET A 17 -6.21 5.56 -7.77
CA MET A 17 -4.95 5.27 -7.09
C MET A 17 -5.12 4.32 -5.90
N GLN A 18 -6.29 4.32 -5.26
CA GLN A 18 -6.60 3.38 -4.18
C GLN A 18 -6.77 1.97 -4.71
N GLN A 19 -7.43 1.81 -5.86
CA GLN A 19 -7.61 0.51 -6.52
C GLN A 19 -6.24 -0.06 -6.90
N ASP A 20 -5.40 0.76 -7.54
CA ASP A 20 -4.03 0.40 -7.89
C ASP A 20 -3.17 0.00 -6.67
N ALA A 21 -3.32 0.72 -5.54
CA ALA A 21 -2.65 0.38 -4.29
C ALA A 21 -3.11 -0.97 -3.72
N VAL A 22 -4.41 -1.23 -3.73
CA VAL A 22 -4.99 -2.49 -3.22
C VAL A 22 -4.49 -3.67 -4.05
N GLU A 23 -4.49 -3.55 -5.38
CA GLU A 23 -3.96 -4.58 -6.29
C GLU A 23 -2.47 -4.83 -6.03
N CYS A 24 -1.66 -3.77 -5.92
CA CYS A 24 -0.24 -3.89 -5.59
C CYS A 24 0.01 -4.61 -4.26
N VAL A 25 -0.76 -4.28 -3.22
CA VAL A 25 -0.64 -4.92 -1.89
C VAL A 25 -1.03 -6.39 -1.95
N MET A 26 -2.12 -6.71 -2.65
CA MET A 26 -2.57 -8.09 -2.81
C MET A 26 -1.53 -8.93 -3.55
N GLN A 27 -1.02 -8.45 -4.68
CA GLN A 27 -0.03 -9.16 -5.48
C GLN A 27 1.29 -9.35 -4.69
N SER A 28 1.79 -8.30 -4.04
CA SER A 28 3.03 -8.36 -3.25
C SER A 28 2.94 -9.40 -2.10
N LEU A 29 1.76 -9.57 -1.50
CA LEU A 29 1.56 -10.55 -0.44
C LEU A 29 1.34 -11.98 -0.96
N GLU A 30 0.80 -12.15 -2.16
CA GLU A 30 0.62 -13.46 -2.80
C GLU A 30 1.93 -14.11 -3.24
N GLU A 31 2.89 -13.32 -3.69
CA GLU A 31 4.16 -13.81 -4.24
C GLU A 31 5.12 -14.37 -3.17
N HIS A 32 4.76 -14.35 -1.87
CA HIS A 32 5.42 -14.95 -0.68
C HIS A 32 6.93 -14.68 -0.46
N ASN A 33 7.64 -14.11 -1.43
CA ASN A 33 9.10 -14.04 -1.45
C ASN A 33 9.67 -12.66 -1.80
N VAL A 34 8.84 -11.65 -2.11
CA VAL A 34 9.37 -10.37 -2.58
C VAL A 34 8.64 -9.15 -2.00
N LYS A 35 9.27 -8.65 -0.93
CA LYS A 35 9.60 -7.25 -0.60
C LYS A 35 8.50 -6.19 -0.74
N HIS A 36 8.17 -5.59 0.41
CA HIS A 36 7.74 -4.19 0.62
C HIS A 36 8.09 -3.24 -0.54
N ASP A 37 9.31 -3.35 -1.07
CA ASP A 37 9.81 -2.57 -2.21
C ASP A 37 8.96 -2.66 -3.49
N ILE A 38 8.24 -3.75 -3.78
CA ILE A 38 7.47 -3.89 -5.04
C ILE A 38 6.36 -2.85 -5.13
N ALA A 39 5.51 -2.74 -4.11
CA ALA A 39 4.39 -1.80 -4.14
C ALA A 39 4.87 -0.35 -4.14
N ALA A 40 6.00 -0.05 -3.48
CA ALA A 40 6.64 1.26 -3.59
C ALA A 40 7.20 1.51 -5.01
N HIS A 41 7.87 0.53 -5.60
CA HIS A 41 8.46 0.62 -6.93
C HIS A 41 7.41 0.79 -8.04
N GLU A 42 6.30 0.07 -7.98
CA GLU A 42 5.22 0.23 -8.96
C GLU A 42 4.55 1.61 -8.81
N PHE A 43 4.41 2.12 -7.59
CA PHE A 43 3.91 3.46 -7.35
C PHE A 43 4.89 4.55 -7.84
N ASP A 44 6.18 4.37 -7.63
CA ASP A 44 7.23 5.24 -8.18
C ASP A 44 7.12 5.36 -9.71
N ARG A 45 6.88 4.22 -10.39
CA ARG A 45 6.76 4.18 -11.86
C ARG A 45 5.47 4.82 -12.37
N LYS A 46 4.35 4.67 -11.65
CA LYS A 46 3.03 5.14 -12.09
C LYS A 46 2.70 6.58 -11.66
N TYR A 47 3.20 7.03 -10.51
CA TYR A 47 2.78 8.28 -9.88
C TYR A 47 3.91 9.26 -9.51
N ASN A 48 5.09 9.06 -10.10
CA ASN A 48 6.33 9.77 -9.82
C ASN A 48 6.94 9.41 -8.45
N PRO A 49 8.27 9.20 -8.38
CA PRO A 49 8.94 8.94 -7.10
C PRO A 49 8.91 10.13 -6.12
N THR A 50 9.05 9.94 -4.81
CA THR A 50 9.32 8.66 -4.11
C THR A 50 8.14 8.18 -3.29
N TRP A 51 7.89 6.88 -3.35
CA TRP A 51 6.91 6.14 -2.56
C TRP A 51 7.58 5.19 -1.57
N GLN A 52 6.89 4.92 -0.47
CA GLN A 52 7.34 4.00 0.58
C GLN A 52 6.18 3.10 1.01
N CYS A 53 6.43 1.79 1.17
CA CYS A 53 5.38 0.80 1.42
C CYS A 53 5.51 0.04 2.77
N THR A 54 5.29 0.67 3.92
CA THR A 54 5.55 0.01 5.22
C THR A 54 4.50 -1.03 5.63
N VAL A 55 4.94 -2.23 6.00
CA VAL A 55 4.10 -3.25 6.66
C VAL A 55 4.27 -3.17 8.17
N GLY A 56 3.19 -3.11 8.95
CA GLY A 56 3.30 -2.95 10.40
C GLY A 56 1.98 -2.73 11.13
N ARG A 57 2.06 -2.27 12.38
CA ARG A 57 0.90 -2.01 13.25
C ARG A 57 0.77 -0.54 13.69
N ASN A 58 1.87 0.23 13.63
CA ASN A 58 1.92 1.62 14.04
C ASN A 58 2.52 2.44 12.90
N PHE A 59 1.81 3.47 12.47
CA PHE A 59 2.17 4.27 11.31
C PHE A 59 2.18 5.76 11.67
N VAL A 60 3.21 6.47 11.21
CA VAL A 60 3.29 7.93 11.27
C VAL A 60 3.01 8.48 9.89
N ILE A 61 1.87 9.15 9.75
CA ILE A 61 1.40 9.76 8.51
C ILE A 61 1.60 11.28 8.62
N GLN A 62 2.30 11.86 7.64
CA GLN A 62 2.41 13.31 7.53
C GLN A 62 1.14 13.88 6.89
N LYS A 63 0.61 14.98 7.41
CA LYS A 63 -0.72 15.52 7.00
C LYS A 63 -0.84 15.85 5.51
N THR A 64 0.28 16.14 4.83
CA THR A 64 0.30 16.62 3.44
C THR A 64 0.67 15.53 2.44
N SER A 65 1.10 14.36 2.88
CA SER A 65 1.51 13.27 1.97
C SER A 65 0.31 12.60 1.34
N HIS A 66 0.45 12.16 0.10
CA HIS A 66 -0.44 11.14 -0.46
C HIS A 66 -0.20 9.82 0.27
N PHE A 67 -1.25 9.16 0.76
CA PHE A 67 -1.08 7.87 1.46
C PHE A 67 -2.33 7.00 1.40
N ILE A 68 -2.16 5.70 1.62
CA ILE A 68 -3.23 4.74 1.83
C ILE A 68 -2.82 3.67 2.83
N LEU A 69 -3.74 3.33 3.74
CA LEU A 69 -3.59 2.29 4.74
C LEU A 69 -4.55 1.13 4.40
N VAL A 70 -4.00 -0.03 4.06
CA VAL A 70 -4.74 -1.22 3.64
C VAL A 70 -4.51 -2.35 4.64
N CYS A 71 -5.59 -3.02 5.07
CA CYS A 71 -5.51 -4.25 5.86
C CYS A 71 -5.85 -5.46 4.97
N LEU A 72 -5.00 -6.48 4.99
CA LEU A 72 -5.26 -7.79 4.41
C LEU A 72 -5.15 -8.85 5.53
N GLY A 73 -6.29 -9.27 6.07
CA GLY A 73 -6.33 -10.12 7.26
C GLY A 73 -5.60 -9.48 8.46
N PRO A 74 -4.60 -10.14 9.07
CA PRO A 74 -3.83 -9.59 10.19
C PRO A 74 -2.73 -8.60 9.76
N VAL A 75 -2.47 -8.48 8.45
CA VAL A 75 -1.42 -7.62 7.90
C VAL A 75 -1.97 -6.23 7.62
N THR A 76 -1.25 -5.19 8.02
CA THR A 76 -1.56 -3.81 7.62
C THR A 76 -0.38 -3.21 6.87
N VAL A 77 -0.68 -2.56 5.76
CA VAL A 77 0.29 -1.96 4.83
C VAL A 77 -0.04 -0.47 4.67
N LEU A 78 0.97 0.38 4.77
CA LEU A 78 0.91 1.80 4.48
C LEU A 78 1.74 2.08 3.23
N ILE A 79 1.11 2.58 2.18
CA ILE A 79 1.81 3.19 1.05
C ILE A 79 1.72 4.70 1.23
N LYS A 80 2.85 5.42 1.17
CA LYS A 80 2.88 6.88 1.27
C LYS A 80 3.91 7.50 0.32
N GLY A 81 3.57 8.65 -0.25
CA GLY A 81 4.51 9.53 -0.94
C GLY A 81 5.37 10.28 0.07
N ALA A 82 6.67 10.36 -0.20
CA ALA A 82 7.62 11.17 0.57
C ALA A 82 7.51 12.65 0.24
#